data_AF-A0A935R361-F1
#
_entry.id   AF-A0A935R361-F1
#
_cell.length_a   1.000
_cell.length_b   1.000
_cell.length_c   1.000
_cell.angle_alpha   90.00
_cell.angle_beta   90.00
_cell.angle_gamma   90.00
#
_symmetry.space_group_name_H-M   'P 1'
#
loop_
_entity.id
_entity.type
_entity.pdbx_description
1 polymer ?
#
loop_
_entity_poly.entity_id
_entity_poly.type
_entity_poly.pdbx_seq_one_letter_code
_entity_poly.pdbx_strand_id
1 'polypeptide(L)'
;MDWKLRVILAVMASAWGLLFFSLGLRLTFPSDAAKTFLVQQVDELSGGQYALRMDDVSPWWGTGLSLENAQVLMREAPKPRRRPRKGQDQEAADEPEADPYRLLVELTEVSARIKPLTTLLSRAPTFSLAANLYEGDVAGVVSQSGAVTNIDVLGTDINLERMPVDGETLKAKLAGALRARINLVVDAEDAKNTTGKVRFEVDGLRMSEASLMGFTLGEANFSEAVLSLNVEQGRAKVKKGSFVSDLVQLQIDGEVQLQSPLGRSRLRLDFNVKLAEELDKLARLAPGVKEARDAEGVLHFTCSGTLDSPECGPEGARRGRVGGPIDIDSVGGPGVEGGDEEPMDADERKRRRDERLAERRERIRQLREQREAGGGENNGEDPELAGPGDQRRPGPINGPLNVPDEEDMPPGDRDPRLYTDDVTIRDEPFPPDEQDRPPVDELGYED
;
A
#
# COMPACT_ATOMS: atom_id res chain seq x y z
N MET A 1 -64.67 -16.90 2.32
CA MET A 1 -63.59 -15.92 2.08
C MET A 1 -62.67 -16.53 1.03
N ASP A 2 -62.60 -15.91 -0.15
CA ASP A 2 -61.83 -16.42 -1.30
C ASP A 2 -60.33 -16.55 -0.95
N TRP A 3 -59.66 -17.59 -1.43
CA TRP A 3 -58.24 -17.82 -1.18
C TRP A 3 -57.38 -16.68 -1.73
N LYS A 4 -57.83 -16.04 -2.83
CA LYS A 4 -57.21 -14.84 -3.39
C LYS A 4 -57.20 -13.68 -2.40
N LEU A 5 -58.31 -13.46 -1.68
CA LEU A 5 -58.41 -12.41 -0.67
C LEU A 5 -57.46 -12.68 0.50
N ARG A 6 -57.27 -13.95 0.90
CA ARG A 6 -56.32 -14.33 1.95
C ARG A 6 -54.87 -14.09 1.53
N VAL A 7 -54.51 -14.42 0.29
CA VAL A 7 -53.16 -14.16 -0.25
C VAL A 7 -52.90 -12.65 -0.32
N ILE A 8 -53.86 -11.87 -0.82
CA ILE A 8 -53.75 -10.41 -0.89
C ILE A 8 -53.58 -9.79 0.51
N LEU A 9 -54.36 -10.23 1.50
CA LEU A 9 -54.23 -9.76 2.89
C LEU A 9 -52.88 -10.16 3.51
N ALA A 10 -52.38 -11.37 3.25
CA ALA A 10 -51.08 -11.80 3.74
C ALA A 10 -49.94 -10.97 3.15
N VAL A 11 -49.96 -10.73 1.83
CA VAL A 11 -48.96 -9.90 1.15
C VAL A 11 -49.01 -8.45 1.66
N MET A 12 -50.20 -7.87 1.83
CA MET A 12 -50.34 -6.52 2.41
C MET A 12 -49.85 -6.46 3.85
N ALA A 13 -50.21 -7.43 4.70
CA ALA A 13 -49.73 -7.47 6.09
C ALA A 13 -48.20 -7.61 6.17
N SER A 14 -47.60 -8.44 5.31
CA SER A 14 -46.14 -8.56 5.22
C SER A 14 -45.49 -7.27 4.72
N ALA A 15 -46.04 -6.62 3.69
CA ALA A 15 -45.52 -5.34 3.20
C ALA A 15 -45.61 -4.24 4.26
N TRP A 16 -46.71 -4.18 5.00
CA TRP A 16 -46.93 -3.21 6.07
C TRP A 16 -46.01 -3.47 7.29
N GLY A 17 -45.85 -4.74 7.66
CA GLY A 17 -44.90 -5.16 8.68
C GLY A 17 -43.47 -4.80 8.30
N LEU A 18 -43.07 -5.03 7.05
CA LEU A 18 -41.76 -4.62 6.53
C LEU A 18 -41.60 -3.10 6.57
N LEU A 19 -42.62 -2.33 6.17
CA LEU A 19 -42.57 -0.87 6.21
C LEU A 19 -42.37 -0.34 7.63
N PHE A 20 -43.14 -0.81 8.60
CA PHE A 20 -42.98 -0.38 10.00
C PHE A 20 -41.71 -0.89 10.63
N PHE A 21 -41.27 -2.10 10.29
CA PHE A 21 -39.99 -2.62 10.74
C PHE A 21 -38.85 -1.76 10.20
N SER A 22 -38.85 -1.41 8.91
CA SER A 22 -37.86 -0.52 8.31
C SER A 22 -37.91 0.88 8.91
N LEU A 23 -39.10 1.42 9.18
CA LEU A 23 -39.26 2.72 9.82
C LEU A 23 -38.74 2.71 11.26
N GLY A 24 -39.15 1.71 12.06
CA GLY A 24 -38.69 1.52 13.43
C GLY A 24 -37.17 1.36 13.48
N LEU A 25 -36.62 0.51 12.60
CA LEU A 25 -35.20 0.29 12.50
C LEU A 25 -34.46 1.59 12.13
N ARG A 26 -34.96 2.41 11.20
CA ARG A 26 -34.39 3.74 10.91
C ARG A 26 -34.47 4.71 12.09
N LEU A 27 -35.57 4.71 12.84
CA LEU A 27 -35.76 5.61 13.99
C LEU A 27 -34.93 5.21 15.21
N THR A 28 -34.66 3.92 15.40
CA THR A 28 -33.92 3.39 16.55
C THR A 28 -32.47 3.04 16.22
N PHE A 29 -32.04 3.20 14.97
CA PHE A 29 -30.67 2.89 14.58
C PHE A 29 -29.71 3.86 15.28
N PRO A 30 -28.75 3.37 16.07
CA PRO A 30 -27.81 4.23 16.79
C PRO A 30 -26.69 4.68 15.85
N SER A 31 -27.00 5.56 14.89
CA SER A 31 -26.06 6.03 13.85
C SER A 31 -24.77 6.59 14.45
N ASP A 32 -24.86 7.39 15.51
CA ASP A 32 -23.70 7.98 16.19
C ASP A 32 -22.76 6.93 16.79
N ALA A 33 -23.32 5.86 17.36
CA ALA A 33 -22.54 4.77 17.93
C ALA A 33 -21.88 3.94 16.83
N ALA A 34 -22.60 3.68 15.73
CA ALA A 34 -22.06 2.98 14.57
C ALA A 34 -20.92 3.78 13.92
N LYS A 35 -21.10 5.09 13.76
CA LYS A 35 -20.08 6.03 13.28
C LYS A 35 -18.83 5.99 14.14
N THR A 36 -18.96 6.18 15.45
CA THR A 36 -17.83 6.15 16.40
C THR A 36 -17.09 4.81 16.34
N PHE A 37 -17.84 3.71 16.30
CA PHE A 37 -17.26 2.37 16.18
C PHE A 37 -16.47 2.19 14.88
N LEU A 38 -17.02 2.60 13.73
CA LEU A 38 -16.34 2.48 12.44
C LEU A 38 -15.06 3.33 12.38
N VAL A 39 -15.11 4.56 12.88
CA VAL A 39 -13.95 5.45 12.96
C VAL A 39 -12.85 4.81 13.81
N GLN A 40 -13.20 4.31 15.00
CA GLN A 40 -12.25 3.63 15.89
C GLN A 40 -11.68 2.36 15.27
N GLN A 41 -12.51 1.56 14.60
CA GLN A 41 -12.08 0.31 13.98
C GLN A 41 -11.08 0.57 12.84
N VAL A 42 -11.30 1.60 12.00
CA VAL A 42 -10.35 1.98 10.95
C VAL A 42 -9.06 2.54 11.53
N ASP A 43 -9.14 3.35 12.59
CA ASP A 43 -7.97 3.87 13.29
C ASP A 43 -7.13 2.73 13.89
N GLU A 44 -7.76 1.76 14.56
CA GLU A 44 -7.09 0.59 15.14
C GLU A 44 -6.48 -0.32 14.08
N LEU A 45 -7.22 -0.66 13.01
CA LEU A 45 -6.73 -1.51 11.92
C LEU A 45 -5.60 -0.87 11.13
N SER A 46 -5.59 0.47 11.03
CA SER A 46 -4.53 1.20 10.35
C SER A 46 -3.33 1.52 11.24
N GLY A 47 -3.38 1.20 12.55
CA GLY A 47 -2.37 1.64 13.51
C GLY A 47 -2.27 3.16 13.61
N GLY A 48 -3.37 3.88 13.38
CA GLY A 48 -3.45 5.34 13.41
C GLY A 48 -2.89 6.05 12.17
N GLN A 49 -2.60 5.33 11.10
CA GLN A 49 -2.14 5.91 9.82
C GLN A 49 -3.29 6.51 9.01
N TYR A 50 -4.49 5.95 9.14
CA TYR A 50 -5.67 6.40 8.41
C TYR A 50 -6.78 6.79 9.39
N ALA A 51 -7.45 7.89 9.09
CA ALA A 51 -8.66 8.31 9.77
C ALA A 51 -9.84 8.23 8.79
N LEU A 52 -10.97 7.72 9.27
CA LEU A 52 -12.21 7.74 8.52
C LEU A 52 -13.06 8.91 9.01
N ARG A 53 -13.49 9.78 8.10
CA ARG A 53 -14.56 10.77 8.33
C ARG A 53 -15.77 10.35 7.50
N MET A 54 -16.96 10.64 7.99
CA MET A 54 -18.22 10.35 7.30
C MET A 54 -19.28 11.32 7.84
N ASP A 55 -20.28 11.65 7.03
CA ASP A 55 -21.34 12.53 7.47
C ASP A 55 -22.40 11.74 8.24
N ASP A 56 -22.95 10.70 7.61
CA ASP A 56 -24.01 9.87 8.17
C ASP A 56 -23.74 8.37 8.01
N VAL A 57 -24.37 7.58 8.88
CA VAL A 57 -24.40 6.11 8.83
C VAL A 57 -25.83 5.65 8.97
N SER A 58 -26.36 5.03 7.92
CA SER A 58 -27.74 4.56 7.89
C SER A 58 -27.81 3.04 7.64
N PRO A 59 -28.87 2.37 8.10
CA PRO A 59 -29.05 0.95 7.85
C PRO A 59 -29.48 0.69 6.40
N TRP A 60 -28.78 -0.22 5.72
CA TRP A 60 -29.09 -0.66 4.35
C TRP A 60 -29.80 -2.01 4.36
N TRP A 61 -31.07 -2.03 3.92
CA TRP A 61 -31.90 -3.24 3.70
C TRP A 61 -31.74 -4.37 4.76
N GLY A 62 -31.61 -3.98 6.03
CA GLY A 62 -31.71 -4.87 7.19
C GLY A 62 -30.44 -5.61 7.62
N THR A 63 -29.43 -5.79 6.76
CA THR A 63 -28.17 -6.49 7.13
C THR A 63 -26.90 -5.73 6.72
N GLY A 64 -27.04 -4.51 6.23
CA GLY A 64 -25.93 -3.67 5.81
C GLY A 64 -25.97 -2.29 6.43
N LEU A 65 -24.90 -1.56 6.16
CA LEU A 65 -24.70 -0.15 6.50
C LEU A 65 -24.47 0.61 5.20
N SER A 66 -25.03 1.81 5.11
CA SER A 66 -24.68 2.82 4.12
C SER A 66 -23.96 3.95 4.82
N LEU A 67 -22.86 4.40 4.24
CA LEU A 67 -22.07 5.53 4.68
C LEU A 67 -22.22 6.62 3.63
N GLU A 68 -22.58 7.83 4.04
CA GLU A 68 -22.67 8.98 3.16
C GLU A 68 -21.45 9.88 3.36
N ASN A 69 -20.88 10.36 2.25
CA ASN A 69 -19.71 11.22 2.19
C ASN A 69 -18.54 10.71 3.05
N ALA A 70 -18.21 9.42 2.88
CA ALA A 70 -17.10 8.80 3.58
C ALA A 70 -15.76 9.27 2.99
N GLN A 71 -14.93 9.89 3.81
CA GLN A 71 -13.60 10.37 3.46
C GLN A 71 -12.55 9.57 4.21
N VAL A 72 -11.61 8.98 3.49
CA VAL A 72 -10.43 8.37 4.09
C VAL A 72 -9.32 9.40 4.06
N LEU A 73 -8.79 9.71 5.24
CA LEU A 73 -7.73 10.66 5.43
C LEU A 73 -6.46 9.93 5.86
N MET A 74 -5.32 10.29 5.27
CA MET A 74 -4.02 9.84 5.73
C MET A 74 -3.47 10.84 6.74
N ARG A 75 -3.00 10.35 7.88
CA ARG A 75 -2.33 11.19 8.87
C ARG A 75 -0.90 11.45 8.41
N GLU A 76 -0.55 12.70 8.15
CA GLU A 76 0.84 13.05 7.86
C GLU A 76 1.67 12.86 9.14
N ALA A 77 2.78 12.14 9.02
CA ALA A 77 3.73 12.04 10.11
C ALA A 77 4.17 13.45 10.49
N PRO A 78 4.11 13.84 11.79
CA PRO A 78 4.48 15.19 12.19
C PRO A 78 5.91 15.44 11.72
N LYS A 79 6.08 16.41 10.80
CA LYS A 79 7.40 16.79 10.31
C LYS A 79 8.23 17.12 11.55
N PRO A 80 9.41 16.49 11.74
CA PRO A 80 10.21 16.71 12.93
C PRO A 80 10.45 18.21 13.05
N ARG A 81 9.83 18.85 14.05
CA ARG A 81 9.95 20.30 14.26
C ARG A 81 11.44 20.60 14.36
N ARG A 82 11.99 21.26 13.33
CA ARG A 82 13.36 21.75 13.39
C ARG A 82 13.42 22.63 14.62
N ARG A 83 14.25 22.26 15.60
CA ARG A 83 14.36 23.01 16.85
C ARG A 83 14.53 24.49 16.50
N PRO A 84 13.62 25.36 16.98
CA PRO A 84 13.66 26.77 16.65
C PRO A 84 15.07 27.29 16.92
N ARG A 85 15.63 28.01 15.94
CA ARG A 85 17.00 28.51 16.03
C ARG A 85 16.97 29.63 17.06
N LYS A 86 17.53 29.36 18.24
CA LYS A 86 17.58 30.24 19.42
C LYS A 86 17.85 31.70 19.01
N GLY A 87 16.82 32.55 18.98
CA GLY A 87 16.93 33.98 18.64
C GLY A 87 15.92 34.51 17.60
N GLN A 88 15.23 33.64 16.88
CA GLN A 88 13.93 33.93 16.27
C GLN A 88 12.84 33.38 17.21
N ASP A 89 11.62 33.88 17.15
CA ASP A 89 10.40 33.29 17.76
C ASP A 89 9.88 33.94 19.07
N GLN A 90 9.11 35.01 18.88
CA GLN A 90 7.92 35.28 19.72
C GLN A 90 6.64 35.52 18.89
N GLU A 91 6.72 35.74 17.58
CA GLU A 91 5.53 35.99 16.73
C GLU A 91 4.94 34.75 16.05
N ALA A 92 5.57 33.56 16.13
CA ALA A 92 5.09 32.35 15.46
C ALA A 92 4.16 31.46 16.33
N ALA A 93 3.69 31.95 17.48
CA ALA A 93 2.91 31.14 18.42
C ALA A 93 1.41 31.01 18.07
N ASP A 94 0.89 31.82 17.14
CA ASP A 94 -0.56 31.93 16.89
C ASP A 94 -0.99 31.47 15.47
N GLU A 95 -0.11 30.85 14.68
CA GLU A 95 -0.56 30.24 13.43
C GLU A 95 -1.40 28.97 13.75
N PRO A 96 -2.66 28.90 13.29
CA PRO A 96 -3.52 27.75 13.53
C PRO A 96 -2.83 26.50 12.96
N GLU A 97 -2.60 25.51 13.83
CA GLU A 97 -1.96 24.25 13.48
C GLU A 97 -2.78 23.60 12.35
N ALA A 98 -2.21 23.55 11.14
CA ALA A 98 -2.87 22.99 9.98
C ALA A 98 -3.31 21.55 10.27
N ASP A 99 -4.51 21.18 9.82
CA ASP A 99 -5.09 19.85 10.04
C ASP A 99 -4.08 18.79 9.53
N PRO A 100 -3.58 17.86 10.37
CA PRO A 100 -2.48 16.95 10.01
C PRO A 100 -2.94 15.81 9.09
N TYR A 101 -4.07 16.01 8.39
CA TYR A 101 -4.74 15.01 7.60
C TYR A 101 -4.77 15.41 6.13
N ARG A 102 -4.35 14.50 5.27
CA ARG A 102 -4.46 14.62 3.83
C ARG A 102 -5.60 13.75 3.33
N LEU A 103 -6.53 14.32 2.57
CA LEU A 103 -7.59 13.55 1.91
C LEU A 103 -6.98 12.56 0.91
N LEU A 104 -7.21 11.27 1.13
CA LEU A 104 -6.74 10.19 0.27
C LEU A 104 -7.80 9.83 -0.76
N VAL A 105 -9.03 9.60 -0.28
CA VAL A 105 -10.17 9.26 -1.13
C VAL A 105 -11.46 9.78 -0.51
N GLU A 106 -12.33 10.28 -1.37
CA GLU A 106 -13.69 10.68 -1.04
C GLU A 106 -14.68 9.74 -1.74
N LEU A 107 -15.57 9.16 -0.95
CA LEU A 107 -16.59 8.23 -1.38
C LEU A 107 -17.95 8.86 -1.09
N THR A 108 -18.73 9.14 -2.14
CA THR A 108 -20.02 9.82 -1.98
C THR A 108 -21.01 8.93 -1.22
N GLU A 109 -21.04 7.64 -1.57
CA GLU A 109 -21.86 6.65 -0.91
C GLU A 109 -21.10 5.34 -0.85
N VAL A 110 -21.09 4.68 0.30
CA VAL A 110 -20.50 3.35 0.49
C VAL A 110 -21.50 2.48 1.22
N SER A 111 -22.01 1.47 0.55
CA SER A 111 -22.84 0.44 1.16
C SER A 111 -22.05 -0.84 1.36
N ALA A 112 -22.12 -1.39 2.57
CA ALA A 112 -21.53 -2.66 2.93
C ALA A 112 -22.62 -3.54 3.54
N ARG A 113 -22.83 -4.73 2.97
CA ARG A 113 -23.81 -5.70 3.50
C ARG A 113 -23.16 -7.03 3.82
N ILE A 114 -23.55 -7.60 4.95
CA ILE A 114 -23.24 -8.99 5.29
C ILE A 114 -24.25 -9.87 4.56
N LYS A 115 -23.77 -10.97 3.95
CA LYS A 115 -24.61 -12.00 3.32
C LYS A 115 -24.76 -13.20 4.27
N PRO A 116 -25.72 -13.19 5.22
CA PRO A 116 -25.79 -14.20 6.28
C PRO A 116 -26.00 -15.62 5.72
N LEU A 117 -26.77 -15.76 4.64
CA LEU A 117 -26.99 -17.06 4.01
C LEU A 117 -25.69 -17.63 3.44
N THR A 118 -24.89 -16.84 2.73
CA THR A 118 -23.61 -17.31 2.19
C THR A 118 -22.62 -17.58 3.31
N THR A 119 -22.57 -16.73 4.34
CA THR A 119 -21.73 -16.94 5.52
C THR A 119 -22.06 -18.27 6.23
N LEU A 120 -23.34 -18.65 6.32
CA LEU A 120 -23.75 -19.91 6.92
C LEU A 120 -23.30 -21.12 6.09
N LEU A 121 -23.38 -21.02 4.76
CA LEU A 121 -22.97 -22.09 3.85
C LEU A 121 -21.44 -22.22 3.74
N SER A 122 -20.72 -21.11 3.63
CA SER A 122 -19.26 -21.08 3.46
C SER A 122 -18.49 -21.17 4.77
N ARG A 123 -19.17 -20.97 5.91
CA ARG A 123 -18.54 -20.77 7.25
C ARG A 123 -17.53 -19.61 7.28
N ALA A 124 -17.61 -18.70 6.32
CA ALA A 124 -16.69 -17.59 6.13
C ALA A 124 -17.50 -16.28 6.00
N PRO A 125 -17.27 -15.26 6.86
CA PRO A 125 -17.94 -13.97 6.72
C PRO A 125 -17.73 -13.40 5.32
N THR A 126 -18.85 -13.14 4.63
CA THR A 126 -18.87 -12.57 3.28
C THR A 126 -19.55 -11.20 3.33
N PHE A 127 -18.81 -10.19 2.90
CA PHE A 127 -19.24 -8.82 2.74
C PHE A 127 -19.38 -8.53 1.26
N SER A 128 -20.42 -7.81 0.87
CA SER A 128 -20.43 -7.17 -0.45
C SER A 128 -20.47 -5.67 -0.29
N LEU A 129 -19.66 -5.02 -1.10
CA LEU A 129 -19.41 -3.60 -1.13
C LEU A 129 -20.05 -3.05 -2.40
N ALA A 130 -20.71 -1.91 -2.30
CA ALA A 130 -21.08 -1.10 -3.44
C ALA A 130 -20.84 0.36 -3.06
N ALA A 131 -20.06 1.08 -3.85
CA ALA A 131 -19.68 2.46 -3.57
C ALA A 131 -19.71 3.30 -4.84
N ASN A 132 -20.02 4.58 -4.67
CA ASN A 132 -19.89 5.59 -5.71
C ASN A 132 -18.58 6.36 -5.48
N LEU A 133 -17.62 6.15 -6.38
CA LEU A 133 -16.29 6.74 -6.32
C LEU A 133 -16.07 7.61 -7.56
N TYR A 134 -15.93 8.92 -7.36
CA TYR A 134 -15.70 9.89 -8.44
C TYR A 134 -16.69 9.73 -9.62
N GLU A 135 -17.99 9.68 -9.33
CA GLU A 135 -19.08 9.42 -10.30
C GLU A 135 -19.08 8.04 -10.96
N GLY A 136 -18.13 7.16 -10.66
CA GLY A 136 -18.12 5.78 -11.09
C GLY A 136 -18.69 4.83 -10.04
N ASP A 137 -19.09 3.64 -10.49
CA ASP A 137 -19.60 2.57 -9.66
C ASP A 137 -18.46 1.62 -9.26
N VAL A 138 -18.37 1.27 -7.99
CA VAL A 138 -17.44 0.26 -7.47
C VAL A 138 -18.25 -0.80 -6.75
N ALA A 139 -18.30 -2.01 -7.31
CA ALA A 139 -18.93 -3.16 -6.69
C ALA A 139 -17.89 -4.21 -6.31
N GLY A 140 -18.08 -4.89 -5.19
CA GLY A 140 -17.16 -5.96 -4.81
C GLY A 140 -17.72 -6.93 -3.79
N VAL A 141 -17.00 -8.04 -3.63
CA VAL A 141 -17.24 -9.06 -2.62
C VAL A 141 -15.92 -9.35 -1.92
N VAL A 142 -15.94 -9.29 -0.60
CA VAL A 142 -14.82 -9.67 0.25
C VAL A 142 -15.28 -10.81 1.13
N SER A 143 -14.56 -11.93 1.13
CA SER A 143 -14.84 -13.06 2.01
C SER A 143 -13.57 -13.46 2.76
N GLN A 144 -13.69 -13.72 4.05
CA GLN A 144 -12.54 -14.08 4.89
C GLN A 144 -12.74 -15.48 5.49
N SER A 145 -11.76 -16.36 5.31
CA SER A 145 -11.74 -17.72 5.85
C SER A 145 -10.40 -17.96 6.55
N GLY A 146 -10.35 -17.75 7.87
CA GLY A 146 -9.10 -17.78 8.63
C GLY A 146 -8.16 -16.64 8.22
N ALA A 147 -6.92 -16.99 7.83
CA ALA A 147 -5.93 -16.05 7.33
C ALA A 147 -6.14 -15.65 5.85
N VAL A 148 -6.99 -16.37 5.12
CA VAL A 148 -7.21 -16.16 3.68
C VAL A 148 -8.38 -15.20 3.44
N THR A 149 -8.15 -14.16 2.65
CA THR A 149 -9.13 -13.16 2.24
C THR A 149 -9.28 -13.16 0.73
N ASN A 150 -10.46 -13.52 0.22
CA ASN A 150 -10.79 -13.35 -1.20
C ASN A 150 -11.38 -11.95 -1.42
N ILE A 151 -10.88 -11.26 -2.42
CA ILE A 151 -11.24 -9.89 -2.80
C ILE A 151 -11.59 -9.93 -4.29
N ASP A 152 -12.85 -9.70 -4.63
CA ASP A 152 -13.31 -9.54 -6.00
C ASP A 152 -13.97 -8.16 -6.13
N VAL A 153 -13.34 -7.23 -6.86
CA VAL A 153 -13.77 -5.84 -7.00
C VAL A 153 -13.79 -5.47 -8.47
N LEU A 154 -14.88 -4.81 -8.87
CA LEU A 154 -15.11 -4.26 -10.19
C LEU A 154 -15.44 -2.77 -10.02
N GLY A 155 -14.59 -1.92 -10.59
CA GLY A 155 -14.84 -0.49 -10.75
C GLY A 155 -15.14 -0.17 -12.21
N THR A 156 -16.20 0.59 -12.46
CA THR A 156 -16.63 1.01 -13.79
C THR A 156 -16.84 2.51 -13.84
N ASP A 157 -16.35 3.12 -14.92
CA ASP A 157 -16.55 4.52 -15.26
C ASP A 157 -16.14 5.53 -14.15
N ILE A 158 -15.06 5.23 -13.42
CA ILE A 158 -14.50 6.12 -12.40
C ILE A 158 -13.90 7.36 -13.10
N ASN A 159 -14.46 8.54 -12.85
CA ASN A 159 -14.06 9.77 -13.52
C ASN A 159 -12.72 10.30 -12.98
N LEU A 160 -11.68 10.24 -13.81
CA LEU A 160 -10.34 10.70 -13.42
C LEU A 160 -10.23 12.22 -13.25
N GLU A 161 -11.16 13.01 -13.81
CA GLU A 161 -11.17 14.48 -13.65
C GLU A 161 -11.42 14.90 -12.19
N ARG A 162 -12.06 14.03 -11.41
CA ARG A 162 -12.33 14.26 -9.99
C ARG A 162 -11.27 13.65 -9.07
N MET A 163 -10.34 12.87 -9.61
CA MET A 163 -9.28 12.25 -8.83
C MET A 163 -8.14 13.27 -8.61
N PRO A 164 -7.81 13.62 -7.36
CA PRO A 164 -6.74 14.57 -7.09
C PRO A 164 -5.37 13.93 -7.36
N VAL A 165 -4.66 14.38 -8.39
CA VAL A 165 -3.27 13.98 -8.68
C VAL A 165 -2.32 15.14 -8.36
N ASP A 166 -2.15 15.36 -7.06
CA ASP A 166 -1.25 16.39 -6.50
C ASP A 166 -0.09 15.73 -5.76
N GLY A 167 0.91 15.26 -6.50
CA GLY A 167 2.17 14.79 -5.95
C GLY A 167 3.21 15.91 -5.82
N GLU A 168 4.22 15.72 -4.96
CA GLU A 168 5.40 16.59 -4.94
C GLU A 168 6.18 16.51 -6.26
N THR A 169 6.21 15.32 -6.87
CA THR A 169 6.96 15.06 -8.11
C THR A 169 6.12 15.30 -9.37
N LEU A 170 4.84 14.91 -9.35
CA LEU A 170 3.92 15.00 -10.47
C LEU A 170 2.64 15.71 -10.03
N LYS A 171 2.32 16.81 -10.69
CA LYS A 171 0.99 17.43 -10.65
C LYS A 171 0.39 17.31 -12.03
N ALA A 172 -0.81 16.79 -12.17
CA ALA A 172 -1.45 16.68 -13.48
C ALA A 172 -2.97 16.68 -13.33
N LYS A 173 -3.67 17.25 -14.30
CA LYS A 173 -5.11 17.07 -14.45
C LYS A 173 -5.34 15.91 -15.40
N LEU A 174 -5.89 14.83 -14.88
CA LEU A 174 -6.25 13.65 -15.67
C LEU A 174 -7.72 13.74 -16.08
N ALA A 175 -8.05 13.23 -17.25
CA ALA A 175 -9.43 13.02 -17.69
C ALA A 175 -9.57 11.63 -18.30
N GLY A 176 -10.79 11.09 -18.30
CA GLY A 176 -11.10 9.76 -18.81
C GLY A 176 -11.86 8.92 -17.80
N ALA A 177 -12.26 7.72 -18.23
CA ALA A 177 -13.03 6.78 -17.42
C ALA A 177 -12.16 5.57 -17.06
N LEU A 178 -11.87 5.40 -15.76
CA LEU A 178 -11.10 4.27 -15.25
C LEU A 178 -12.02 3.07 -15.00
N ARG A 179 -11.63 1.92 -15.56
CA ARG A 179 -12.16 0.59 -15.26
C ARG A 179 -11.12 -0.20 -14.49
N ALA A 180 -11.54 -0.80 -13.38
CA ALA A 180 -10.67 -1.58 -12.52
C ALA A 180 -11.30 -2.96 -12.28
N ARG A 181 -10.49 -4.02 -12.37
CA ARG A 181 -10.89 -5.37 -11.98
C ARG A 181 -9.80 -5.98 -11.12
N ILE A 182 -10.15 -6.34 -9.88
CA ILE A 182 -9.26 -6.91 -8.89
C ILE A 182 -9.87 -8.23 -8.46
N ASN A 183 -9.19 -9.34 -8.71
CA ASN A 183 -9.57 -10.65 -8.22
C ASN A 183 -8.37 -11.25 -7.52
N LEU A 184 -8.33 -11.16 -6.19
CA LEU A 184 -7.18 -11.52 -5.36
C LEU A 184 -7.60 -12.49 -4.25
N VAL A 185 -6.74 -13.45 -3.99
CA VAL A 185 -6.78 -14.33 -2.82
C VAL A 185 -5.55 -13.99 -1.99
N VAL A 186 -5.73 -13.30 -0.87
CA VAL A 186 -4.66 -12.79 -0.01
C VAL A 186 -4.55 -13.66 1.24
N ASP A 187 -3.36 -14.19 1.48
CA ASP A 187 -3.05 -14.90 2.73
C ASP A 187 -2.26 -13.96 3.65
N ALA A 188 -2.85 -13.63 4.79
CA ALA A 188 -2.28 -12.67 5.74
C ALA A 188 -1.09 -13.24 6.53
N GLU A 189 -1.00 -14.56 6.69
CA GLU A 189 0.06 -15.25 7.42
C GLU A 189 1.26 -15.53 6.52
N ASP A 190 1.02 -15.99 5.29
CA ASP A 190 2.06 -16.20 4.29
C ASP A 190 1.72 -15.51 2.97
N ALA A 191 2.32 -14.33 2.75
CA ALA A 191 2.18 -13.58 1.51
C ALA A 191 2.52 -14.41 0.25
N LYS A 192 3.33 -15.48 0.37
CA LYS A 192 3.63 -16.40 -0.75
C LYS A 192 2.42 -17.20 -1.21
N ASN A 193 1.38 -17.36 -0.40
CA ASN A 193 0.15 -18.02 -0.84
C ASN A 193 -0.81 -17.05 -1.55
N THR A 194 -0.45 -15.76 -1.65
CA THR A 194 -1.28 -14.76 -2.32
C THR A 194 -1.25 -14.97 -3.84
N THR A 195 -2.43 -15.02 -4.45
CA THR A 195 -2.63 -15.23 -5.89
C THR A 195 -3.74 -14.35 -6.46
N GLY A 196 -3.79 -14.16 -7.78
CA GLY A 196 -4.91 -13.48 -8.44
C GLY A 196 -4.50 -12.58 -9.60
N LYS A 197 -5.42 -11.72 -10.05
CA LYS A 197 -5.24 -10.84 -11.20
C LYS A 197 -5.74 -9.44 -10.87
N VAL A 198 -5.01 -8.43 -11.35
CA VAL A 198 -5.38 -7.03 -11.25
C VAL A 198 -5.31 -6.42 -12.64
N ARG A 199 -6.34 -5.68 -13.05
CA ARG A 199 -6.37 -4.97 -14.33
C ARG A 199 -6.95 -3.58 -14.13
N PHE A 200 -6.25 -2.59 -14.64
CA PHE A 200 -6.69 -1.21 -14.76
C PHE A 200 -6.67 -0.83 -16.24
N GLU A 201 -7.71 -0.15 -16.68
CA GLU A 201 -7.88 0.28 -18.06
C GLU A 201 -8.54 1.65 -18.03
N VAL A 202 -8.02 2.60 -18.80
CA VAL A 202 -8.58 3.95 -18.87
C VAL A 202 -9.04 4.25 -20.27
N ASP A 203 -10.33 4.47 -20.43
CA ASP A 203 -10.94 4.89 -21.68
C ASP A 203 -10.79 6.40 -21.85
N GLY A 204 -10.18 6.82 -22.96
CA GLY A 204 -10.01 8.23 -23.30
C GLY A 204 -9.12 9.00 -22.32
N LEU A 205 -8.02 8.39 -21.86
CA LEU A 205 -7.09 9.05 -20.95
C LEU A 205 -6.50 10.31 -21.60
N ARG A 206 -6.71 11.45 -20.95
CA ARG A 206 -6.07 12.72 -21.32
C ARG A 206 -5.33 13.29 -20.12
N MET A 207 -4.18 13.87 -20.36
CA MET A 207 -3.37 14.50 -19.33
C MET A 207 -3.12 15.96 -19.73
N SER A 208 -3.47 16.89 -18.85
CA SER A 208 -3.29 18.32 -19.05
C SER A 208 -2.62 18.95 -17.84
N GLU A 209 -2.00 20.11 -18.03
CA GLU A 209 -1.30 20.87 -16.98
C GLU A 209 -0.27 20.02 -16.19
N ALA A 210 0.33 19.01 -16.83
CA ALA A 210 1.23 18.12 -16.13
C ALA A 210 2.55 18.84 -15.85
N SER A 211 2.98 18.84 -14.59
CA SER A 211 4.25 19.41 -14.16
C SER A 211 5.08 18.32 -13.50
N LEU A 212 6.24 18.05 -14.08
CA LEU A 212 7.21 17.07 -13.58
C LEU A 212 8.51 17.79 -13.25
N MET A 213 8.86 17.84 -11.97
CA MET A 213 10.09 18.50 -11.48
C MET A 213 10.25 19.96 -11.97
N GLY A 214 9.14 20.69 -12.07
CA GLY A 214 9.12 22.09 -12.53
C GLY A 214 9.04 22.27 -14.04
N PHE A 215 9.07 21.19 -14.83
CA PHE A 215 8.81 21.24 -16.28
C PHE A 215 7.33 21.00 -16.55
N THR A 216 6.67 21.94 -17.22
CA THR A 216 5.30 21.75 -17.70
C THR A 216 5.31 20.99 -19.02
N LEU A 217 4.63 19.85 -19.03
CA LEU A 217 4.37 19.05 -20.22
C LEU A 217 3.11 19.59 -20.93
N GLY A 218 3.08 19.44 -22.25
CA GLY A 218 1.89 19.73 -23.05
C GLY A 218 0.73 18.79 -22.73
N GLU A 219 -0.43 19.09 -23.29
CA GLU A 219 -1.57 18.16 -23.25
C GLU A 219 -1.23 16.89 -24.05
N ALA A 220 -1.49 15.73 -23.45
CA ALA A 220 -1.24 14.43 -24.07
C ALA A 220 -2.55 13.62 -24.11
N ASN A 221 -2.85 13.04 -25.28
CA ASN A 221 -4.02 12.18 -25.48
C ASN A 221 -3.55 10.74 -25.67
N PHE A 222 -3.99 9.84 -24.80
CA PHE A 222 -3.57 8.45 -24.81
C PHE A 222 -4.58 7.60 -25.57
N SER A 223 -4.10 6.93 -26.62
CA SER A 223 -4.85 5.93 -27.40
C SER A 223 -4.98 4.59 -26.68
N GLU A 224 -4.04 4.27 -25.79
CA GLU A 224 -4.05 3.07 -24.95
C GLU A 224 -3.56 3.45 -23.56
N ALA A 225 -4.23 2.95 -22.51
CA ALA A 225 -3.84 3.11 -21.12
C ALA A 225 -4.27 1.86 -20.32
N VAL A 226 -3.43 0.83 -20.32
CA VAL A 226 -3.73 -0.47 -19.71
C VAL A 226 -2.59 -0.91 -18.80
N LEU A 227 -2.94 -1.32 -17.58
CA LEU A 227 -2.05 -1.96 -16.62
C LEU A 227 -2.66 -3.26 -16.11
N SER A 228 -2.02 -4.39 -16.39
CA SER A 228 -2.43 -5.72 -15.95
C SER A 228 -1.30 -6.39 -15.17
N LEU A 229 -1.62 -6.83 -13.95
CA LEU A 229 -0.73 -7.57 -13.07
C LEU A 229 -1.31 -8.96 -12.80
N ASN A 230 -0.42 -9.94 -12.73
CA ASN A 230 -0.76 -11.30 -12.33
C ASN A 230 0.03 -11.64 -11.06
N VAL A 231 -0.69 -12.03 -10.02
CA VAL A 231 -0.14 -12.36 -8.71
C VAL A 231 -0.06 -13.87 -8.60
N GLU A 232 1.17 -14.38 -8.50
CA GLU A 232 1.45 -15.80 -8.33
C GLU A 232 2.51 -15.96 -7.25
N GLN A 233 2.24 -16.81 -6.27
CA GLN A 233 3.17 -17.12 -5.19
C GLN A 233 3.69 -15.88 -4.43
N GLY A 234 2.82 -14.91 -4.16
CA GLY A 234 3.21 -13.65 -3.53
C GLY A 234 4.06 -12.73 -4.41
N ARG A 235 4.11 -12.95 -5.73
CA ARG A 235 4.78 -12.05 -6.69
C ARG A 235 3.76 -11.52 -7.69
N ALA A 236 3.55 -10.21 -7.68
CA ALA A 236 2.72 -9.53 -8.68
C ALA A 236 3.59 -9.12 -9.87
N LYS A 237 3.53 -9.88 -10.97
CA LYS A 237 4.27 -9.59 -12.20
C LYS A 237 3.41 -8.76 -13.14
N VAL A 238 3.97 -7.69 -13.69
CA VAL A 238 3.32 -6.90 -14.74
C VAL A 238 3.25 -7.75 -16.01
N LYS A 239 2.05 -8.00 -16.52
CA LYS A 239 1.81 -8.74 -17.77
C LYS A 239 1.70 -7.80 -18.96
N LYS A 240 1.10 -6.62 -18.76
CA LYS A 240 0.95 -5.57 -19.75
C LYS A 240 0.87 -4.23 -19.03
N GLY A 241 1.83 -3.35 -19.26
CA GLY A 241 1.74 -1.94 -18.86
C GLY A 241 2.04 -1.08 -20.08
N SER A 242 1.02 -0.53 -20.72
CA SER A 242 1.15 0.22 -21.97
C SER A 242 0.33 1.51 -21.89
N PHE A 243 1.01 2.63 -22.12
CA PHE A 243 0.42 3.95 -22.22
C PHE A 243 0.93 4.61 -23.50
N VAL A 244 0.09 4.72 -24.52
CA VAL A 244 0.49 5.19 -25.86
C VAL A 244 -0.21 6.50 -26.16
N SER A 245 0.55 7.60 -26.20
CA SER A 245 0.08 8.90 -26.66
C SER A 245 0.85 9.37 -27.90
N ASP A 246 0.41 10.47 -28.48
CA ASP A 246 1.08 11.22 -29.54
C ASP A 246 2.44 11.79 -29.10
N LEU A 247 2.57 12.17 -27.82
CA LEU A 247 3.78 12.77 -27.26
C LEU A 247 4.72 11.78 -26.58
N VAL A 248 4.17 10.74 -25.96
CA VAL A 248 4.89 9.81 -25.08
C VAL A 248 4.32 8.40 -25.22
N GLN A 249 5.20 7.41 -25.39
CA GLN A 249 4.89 6.00 -25.22
C GLN A 249 5.61 5.50 -23.98
N LEU A 250 4.85 5.02 -23.00
CA LEU A 250 5.37 4.45 -21.77
C LEU A 250 5.00 2.96 -21.71
N GLN A 251 6.01 2.13 -21.57
CA GLN A 251 5.86 0.71 -21.25
C GLN A 251 6.33 0.46 -19.82
N ILE A 252 5.56 -0.31 -19.06
CA ILE A 252 5.87 -0.67 -17.68
C ILE A 252 6.02 -2.18 -17.60
N ASP A 253 7.17 -2.61 -17.09
CA ASP A 253 7.51 -4.00 -16.84
C ASP A 253 8.00 -4.17 -15.39
N GLY A 254 8.13 -5.42 -14.95
CA GLY A 254 8.72 -5.76 -13.66
C GLY A 254 7.79 -6.54 -12.75
N GLU A 255 8.10 -6.50 -11.45
CA GLU A 255 7.38 -7.28 -10.44
C GLU A 255 7.35 -6.59 -9.07
N VAL A 256 6.37 -6.97 -8.26
CA VAL A 256 6.25 -6.60 -6.85
C VAL A 256 6.24 -7.87 -6.02
N GLN A 257 7.23 -8.02 -5.15
CA GLN A 257 7.29 -9.09 -4.16
C GLN A 257 6.46 -8.70 -2.94
N LEU A 258 5.31 -9.34 -2.77
CA LEU A 258 4.39 -9.11 -1.68
C LEU A 258 4.98 -9.61 -0.36
N GLN A 259 4.77 -8.83 0.71
CA GLN A 259 5.16 -9.16 2.08
C GLN A 259 4.00 -8.90 3.03
N SER A 260 4.02 -9.52 4.20
CA SER A 260 3.10 -9.21 5.30
C SER A 260 3.84 -8.35 6.34
N PRO A 261 3.45 -7.09 6.60
CA PRO A 261 2.36 -6.32 5.96
C PRO A 261 2.70 -5.80 4.56
N LEU A 262 1.67 -5.50 3.76
CA LEU A 262 1.79 -5.13 2.34
C LEU A 262 2.66 -3.88 2.08
N GLY A 263 2.71 -2.91 3.00
CA GLY A 263 3.56 -1.72 2.83
C GLY A 263 5.06 -2.03 2.71
N ARG A 264 5.50 -3.17 3.26
CA ARG A 264 6.89 -3.66 3.15
C ARG A 264 7.18 -4.42 1.86
N SER A 265 6.15 -4.64 1.03
CA SER A 265 6.32 -5.31 -0.26
C SER A 265 7.36 -4.57 -1.09
N ARG A 266 8.25 -5.32 -1.72
CA ARG A 266 9.35 -4.77 -2.50
C ARG A 266 8.92 -4.67 -3.96
N LEU A 267 8.98 -3.48 -4.52
CA LEU A 267 8.73 -3.27 -5.94
C LEU A 267 10.03 -3.14 -6.71
N ARG A 268 10.03 -3.65 -7.94
CA ARG A 268 11.02 -3.35 -8.96
C ARG A 268 10.29 -3.25 -10.30
N LEU A 269 10.06 -2.02 -10.72
CA LEU A 269 9.36 -1.68 -11.95
C LEU A 269 10.33 -0.96 -12.88
N ASP A 270 10.34 -1.38 -14.14
CA ASP A 270 11.13 -0.78 -15.20
C ASP A 270 10.18 -0.06 -16.15
N PHE A 271 10.49 1.20 -16.44
CA PHE A 271 9.69 2.11 -17.26
C PHE A 271 10.51 2.45 -18.50
N ASN A 272 10.02 2.03 -19.66
CA ASN A 272 10.60 2.36 -20.95
C ASN A 272 9.79 3.49 -21.56
N VAL A 273 10.39 4.68 -21.62
CA VAL A 273 9.72 5.90 -22.09
C VAL A 273 10.30 6.31 -23.43
N LYS A 274 9.48 6.28 -24.47
CA LYS A 274 9.82 6.81 -25.79
C LYS A 274 9.10 8.13 -26.00
N LEU A 275 9.87 9.19 -26.19
CA LEU A 275 9.36 10.56 -26.39
C LEU A 275 9.21 10.86 -27.89
N ALA A 276 8.25 11.71 -28.22
CA ALA A 276 8.18 12.34 -29.54
C ALA A 276 9.42 13.20 -29.81
N GLU A 277 9.77 13.40 -31.07
CA GLU A 277 11.04 14.03 -31.49
C GLU A 277 11.25 15.44 -30.89
N GLU A 278 10.17 16.19 -30.65
CA GLU A 278 10.22 17.52 -30.06
C GLU A 278 10.63 17.47 -28.58
N LEU A 279 10.02 16.60 -27.80
CA LEU A 279 10.34 16.37 -26.39
C LEU A 279 11.70 15.71 -26.23
N ASP A 280 12.08 14.85 -27.18
CA ASP A 280 13.38 14.19 -27.22
C ASP A 280 14.54 15.20 -27.27
N LYS A 281 14.39 16.29 -28.03
CA LYS A 281 15.39 17.36 -28.12
C LYS A 281 15.55 18.10 -26.79
N LEU A 282 14.44 18.37 -26.10
CA LEU A 282 14.46 19.00 -24.76
C LEU A 282 15.07 18.08 -23.72
N ALA A 283 14.72 16.79 -23.76
CA ALA A 283 15.23 15.78 -22.83
C ALA A 283 16.76 15.63 -22.92
N ARG A 284 17.36 15.82 -24.10
CA ARG A 284 18.83 15.83 -24.29
C ARG A 284 19.55 16.95 -23.54
N LEU A 285 18.85 18.02 -23.17
CA LEU A 285 19.43 19.15 -22.44
C LEU A 285 19.39 18.94 -20.92
N ALA A 286 18.55 18.03 -20.43
CA ALA A 286 18.41 17.78 -19.00
C ALA A 286 19.57 16.91 -18.47
N PRO A 287 20.24 17.33 -17.39
CA PRO A 287 21.30 16.53 -16.76
C PRO A 287 20.72 15.20 -16.23
N GLY A 288 21.43 14.09 -16.48
CA GLY A 288 21.03 12.74 -16.06
C GLY A 288 20.18 11.96 -17.09
N VAL A 289 19.49 12.63 -18.01
CA VAL A 289 18.70 11.95 -19.06
C VAL A 289 19.60 11.30 -20.11
N LYS A 290 20.76 11.91 -20.40
CA LYS A 290 21.72 11.39 -21.38
C LYS A 290 22.24 9.99 -21.04
N GLU A 291 22.38 9.68 -19.75
CA GLU A 291 22.86 8.38 -19.27
C GLU A 291 21.77 7.31 -19.30
N ALA A 292 20.51 7.71 -19.15
CA ALA A 292 19.34 6.83 -19.14
C ALA A 292 18.88 6.40 -20.54
N ARG A 293 19.47 6.99 -21.58
CA ARG A 293 19.00 6.90 -22.96
C ARG A 293 19.79 5.86 -23.74
N ASP A 294 19.09 4.98 -24.44
CA ASP A 294 19.71 4.01 -25.35
C ASP A 294 19.99 4.60 -26.76
N ALA A 295 20.48 3.74 -27.66
CA ALA A 295 20.75 4.11 -29.05
C ALA A 295 19.47 4.38 -29.87
N GLU A 296 18.33 3.84 -29.43
CA GLU A 296 17.02 3.97 -30.09
C GLU A 296 16.26 5.21 -29.62
N GLY A 297 16.75 5.89 -28.58
CA GLY A 297 16.11 7.04 -27.97
C GLY A 297 15.06 6.71 -26.92
N VAL A 298 15.04 5.47 -26.44
CA VAL A 298 14.23 5.05 -25.30
C VAL A 298 14.94 5.44 -24.01
N LEU A 299 14.20 6.05 -23.09
CA LEU A 299 14.66 6.37 -21.74
C LEU A 299 14.26 5.24 -20.80
N HIS A 300 15.24 4.66 -20.12
CA HIS A 300 15.02 3.60 -19.14
C HIS A 300 15.04 4.19 -17.73
N PHE A 301 13.93 4.03 -17.01
CA PHE A 301 13.83 4.37 -15.59
C PHE A 301 13.51 3.11 -14.80
N THR A 302 14.11 2.98 -13.63
CA THR A 302 13.75 1.91 -12.69
C THR A 302 13.22 2.55 -11.42
N CYS A 303 12.02 2.13 -11.00
CA CYS A 303 11.53 2.35 -9.65
C CYS A 303 11.78 1.09 -8.82
N SER A 304 12.45 1.25 -7.69
CA SER A 304 12.72 0.15 -6.76
C SER A 304 12.59 0.63 -5.33
N GLY A 305 12.30 -0.28 -4.40
CA GLY A 305 12.12 0.06 -2.99
C GLY A 305 10.97 -0.71 -2.38
N THR A 306 10.38 -0.15 -1.32
CA THR A 306 9.14 -0.65 -0.72
C THR A 306 7.94 0.09 -1.30
N LEU A 307 6.74 -0.50 -1.25
CA LEU A 307 5.51 0.17 -1.72
C LEU A 307 5.27 1.53 -1.02
N ASP A 308 5.63 1.63 0.26
CA ASP A 308 5.51 2.87 1.03
C ASP A 308 6.59 3.92 0.72
N SER A 309 7.68 3.52 0.07
CA SER A 309 8.83 4.41 -0.21
C SER A 309 9.52 3.99 -1.51
N PRO A 310 8.82 4.10 -2.66
CA PRO A 310 9.43 3.83 -3.95
C PRO A 310 10.50 4.89 -4.26
N GLU A 311 11.64 4.43 -4.75
CA GLU A 311 12.66 5.31 -5.29
C GLU A 311 12.77 5.09 -6.79
N CYS A 312 12.45 6.13 -7.56
CA CYS A 312 12.55 6.12 -9.02
C CYS A 312 13.79 6.88 -9.48
N GLY A 313 14.50 6.34 -10.46
CA GLY A 313 15.63 7.03 -11.08
C GLY A 313 15.99 6.45 -12.44
N PRO A 314 16.82 7.16 -13.22
CA PRO A 314 17.31 6.66 -14.49
C PRO A 314 18.14 5.39 -14.27
N GLU A 315 17.95 4.40 -15.15
CA GLU A 315 18.76 3.19 -15.15
C GLU A 315 20.23 3.55 -15.44
N GLY A 316 21.13 3.23 -14.51
CA GLY A 316 22.57 3.55 -14.64
C GLY A 316 23.11 4.51 -13.58
N ALA A 317 22.32 5.47 -13.10
CA ALA A 317 22.79 6.46 -12.09
C ALA A 317 23.19 5.81 -10.75
N ARG A 318 22.68 4.62 -10.44
CA ARG A 318 23.01 3.89 -9.20
C ARG A 318 24.34 3.12 -9.27
N ARG A 319 24.88 2.83 -10.46
CA ARG A 319 26.14 2.07 -10.59
C ARG A 319 27.37 2.87 -10.15
N GLY A 320 27.27 4.19 -10.00
CA GLY A 320 28.39 5.04 -9.58
C GLY A 320 28.60 5.18 -8.06
N ARG A 321 27.65 4.75 -7.21
CA ARG A 321 27.69 5.05 -5.77
C ARG A 321 27.95 3.86 -4.85
N VAL A 322 28.00 2.64 -5.38
CA VAL A 322 28.31 1.43 -4.61
C VAL A 322 29.75 1.03 -4.85
N GLY A 323 30.63 1.44 -3.93
CA GLY A 323 31.90 0.74 -3.70
C GLY A 323 33.02 1.04 -4.70
N GLY A 324 33.23 2.30 -5.08
CA GLY A 324 34.62 2.72 -5.20
C GLY A 324 35.29 2.43 -3.85
N PRO A 325 36.42 1.70 -3.78
CA PRO A 325 37.17 1.61 -2.53
C PRO A 325 37.33 3.03 -2.03
N ILE A 326 36.88 3.30 -0.81
CA ILE A 326 37.27 4.53 -0.14
C ILE A 326 38.78 4.39 -0.02
N ASP A 327 39.52 5.06 -0.90
CA ASP A 327 40.93 5.32 -0.68
C ASP A 327 40.97 6.21 0.57
N ILE A 328 41.09 5.54 1.72
CA ILE A 328 41.27 6.14 3.04
C ILE A 328 42.59 6.95 3.11
N ASP A 329 43.39 6.94 2.04
CA ASP A 329 44.67 7.67 1.94
C ASP A 329 44.54 9.16 1.60
N SER A 330 43.33 9.70 1.39
CA SER A 330 43.15 11.12 0.98
C SER A 330 42.44 12.02 1.99
N VAL A 331 42.38 11.64 3.28
CA VAL A 331 42.12 12.62 4.35
C VAL A 331 43.47 13.10 4.88
N GLY A 332 43.94 14.22 4.33
CA GLY A 332 45.11 14.95 4.80
C GLY A 332 44.94 15.38 6.25
N GLY A 333 45.44 14.56 7.17
CA GLY A 333 45.89 15.02 8.48
C GLY A 333 47.18 15.83 8.33
N PRO A 334 47.42 16.83 9.19
CA PRO A 334 48.62 17.66 9.11
C PRO A 334 49.87 16.83 9.35
N GLY A 335 50.71 16.71 8.31
CA GLY A 335 52.14 16.42 8.37
C GLY A 335 52.57 15.30 9.32
N VAL A 336 52.36 14.05 8.93
CA VAL A 336 53.22 12.96 9.41
C VAL A 336 54.30 12.78 8.35
N GLU A 337 55.52 13.20 8.67
CA GLU A 337 56.70 12.98 7.84
C GLU A 337 56.79 11.50 7.46
N GLY A 338 56.87 11.25 6.14
CA GLY A 338 57.00 9.92 5.58
C GLY A 338 58.30 9.27 6.04
N GLY A 339 58.19 8.40 7.04
CA GLY A 339 59.14 7.34 7.25
C GLY A 339 58.88 6.25 6.22
N ASP A 340 59.92 5.85 5.49
CA ASP A 340 59.92 4.66 4.65
C ASP A 340 59.69 3.41 5.53
N GLU A 341 58.43 3.13 5.87
CA GLU A 341 58.08 1.86 6.53
C GLU A 341 58.12 0.75 5.47
N GLU A 342 59.13 -0.11 5.60
CA GLU A 342 59.25 -1.32 4.79
C GLU A 342 57.94 -2.11 4.81
N PRO A 343 57.53 -2.71 3.67
CA PRO A 343 56.26 -3.43 3.56
C PRO A 343 56.19 -4.55 4.59
N MET A 344 55.45 -4.29 5.67
CA MET A 344 55.22 -5.21 6.77
C MET A 344 54.72 -6.55 6.23
N ASP A 345 55.39 -7.63 6.58
CA ASP A 345 55.13 -8.99 6.11
C ASP A 345 53.67 -9.40 6.40
N ALA A 346 53.07 -10.18 5.51
CA ALA A 346 51.66 -10.55 5.59
C ALA A 346 51.33 -11.29 6.89
N ASP A 347 52.28 -12.09 7.40
CA ASP A 347 52.15 -12.81 8.66
C ASP A 347 52.18 -11.88 9.87
N GLU A 348 52.98 -10.80 9.80
CA GLU A 348 53.02 -9.79 10.86
C GLU A 348 51.73 -8.97 10.92
N ARG A 349 51.12 -8.66 9.76
CA ARG A 349 49.80 -8.01 9.70
C ARG A 349 48.70 -8.88 10.29
N LYS A 350 48.74 -10.19 10.01
CA LYS A 350 47.79 -11.16 10.55
C LYS A 350 47.93 -11.24 12.07
N ARG A 351 49.16 -11.32 12.57
CA ARG A 351 49.45 -11.36 14.02
C ARG A 351 48.97 -10.09 14.74
N ARG A 352 49.22 -8.90 14.19
CA ARG A 352 48.67 -7.62 14.70
C ARG A 352 47.14 -7.55 14.65
N ARG A 353 46.49 -8.24 13.70
CA ARG A 353 45.03 -8.30 13.63
C ARG A 353 44.46 -9.19 14.72
N ASP A 354 45.07 -10.35 14.94
CA ASP A 354 44.65 -11.29 15.96
C ASP A 354 44.88 -10.73 17.37
N GLU A 355 45.98 -10.00 17.59
CA GLU A 355 46.26 -9.29 18.84
C GLU A 355 45.21 -8.22 19.15
N ARG A 356 44.83 -7.39 18.15
CA ARG A 356 43.75 -6.40 18.31
C ARG A 356 42.38 -7.03 18.59
N LEU A 357 42.11 -8.19 18.00
CA LEU A 357 40.86 -8.92 18.24
C LEU A 357 40.84 -9.54 19.64
N ALA A 358 41.97 -10.05 20.12
CA ALA A 358 42.12 -10.57 21.48
C ALA A 358 41.93 -9.45 22.51
N GLU A 359 42.60 -8.31 22.34
CA GLU A 359 42.48 -7.13 23.21
C GLU A 359 41.02 -6.61 23.26
N ARG A 360 40.34 -6.57 22.10
CA ARG A 360 38.93 -6.16 22.05
C ARG A 360 38.01 -7.13 22.78
N ARG A 361 38.26 -8.44 22.68
CA ARG A 361 37.50 -9.47 23.41
C ARG A 361 37.72 -9.36 24.91
N GLU A 362 38.95 -9.11 25.34
CA GLU A 362 39.30 -8.93 26.74
C GLU A 362 38.65 -7.67 27.32
N ARG A 363 38.64 -6.56 26.58
CA ARG A 363 37.93 -5.33 26.96
C ARG A 363 36.43 -5.54 27.14
N ILE A 364 35.79 -6.32 26.25
CA ILE A 364 34.36 -6.64 26.38
C ILE A 364 34.11 -7.54 27.58
N ARG A 365 35.00 -8.50 27.84
CA ARG A 365 34.92 -9.36 29.04
C ARG A 365 35.04 -8.52 30.32
N GLN A 366 36.01 -7.61 30.40
CA GLN A 366 36.17 -6.69 31.53
C GLN A 366 34.95 -5.77 31.71
N LEU A 367 34.32 -5.29 30.63
CA LEU A 367 33.09 -4.49 30.72
C LEU A 367 31.90 -5.31 31.23
N ARG A 368 31.81 -6.61 30.89
CA ARG A 368 30.79 -7.50 31.45
C ARG A 368 31.06 -7.78 32.92
N GLU A 369 32.30 -8.11 33.28
CA GLU A 369 32.70 -8.34 34.67
C GLU A 369 32.50 -7.08 35.53
N GLN A 370 32.76 -5.87 35.02
CA GLN A 370 32.46 -4.62 35.72
C GLN A 370 30.95 -4.38 35.90
N ARG A 371 30.11 -4.80 34.93
CA ARG A 371 28.64 -4.72 35.06
C ARG A 371 28.07 -5.75 36.02
N GLU A 372 28.68 -6.94 36.08
CA GLU A 372 28.28 -8.02 36.99
C GLU A 372 28.79 -7.78 38.42
N ALA A 373 30.02 -7.26 38.58
CA ALA A 373 30.63 -6.92 39.87
C ALA A 373 30.12 -5.58 40.43
N GLY A 374 29.75 -4.63 39.56
CA GLY A 374 29.00 -3.42 39.94
C GLY A 374 27.53 -3.72 40.23
N GLY A 375 27.26 -4.90 40.80
CA GLY A 375 25.95 -5.51 40.90
C GLY A 375 24.90 -4.55 41.39
N GLY A 376 23.79 -4.48 40.65
CA GLY A 376 22.43 -4.61 41.17
C GLY A 376 22.00 -3.84 42.43
N GLU A 377 22.69 -2.77 42.83
CA GLU A 377 22.33 -1.90 43.97
C GLU A 377 21.73 -0.56 43.53
N ASN A 378 21.05 -0.54 42.38
CA ASN A 378 19.99 0.45 42.16
C ASN A 378 18.64 -0.22 42.38
N ASN A 379 18.45 -0.70 43.61
CA ASN A 379 17.14 -0.82 44.20
C ASN A 379 16.71 0.58 44.64
N GLY A 380 15.63 1.06 44.02
CA GLY A 380 14.65 1.96 44.63
C GLY A 380 15.16 3.31 45.13
N GLU A 381 14.96 4.35 44.31
CA GLU A 381 14.51 5.68 44.74
C GLU A 381 14.37 6.54 43.47
N ASP A 382 13.27 6.33 42.75
CA ASP A 382 12.77 7.36 41.84
C ASP A 382 12.29 8.52 42.73
N PRO A 383 12.86 9.74 42.61
CA PRO A 383 12.43 10.87 43.42
C PRO A 383 10.96 11.19 43.11
N GLU A 384 10.13 11.16 44.16
CA GLU A 384 8.77 11.70 44.16
C GLU A 384 8.78 13.17 43.71
N LEU A 385 8.60 13.38 42.41
CA LEU A 385 8.14 14.67 41.88
C LEU A 385 6.62 14.71 42.06
N ALA A 386 6.22 15.20 43.24
CA ALA A 386 4.87 15.61 43.55
C ALA A 386 4.45 16.78 42.65
N GLY A 387 3.88 16.46 41.48
CA GLY A 387 3.06 17.37 40.69
C GLY A 387 1.57 17.10 40.97
N PRO A 388 0.74 18.12 41.23
CA PRO A 388 -0.66 17.90 41.53
C PRO A 388 -1.45 17.61 40.25
N GLY A 389 -2.04 16.41 40.21
CA GLY A 389 -3.26 16.11 39.47
C GLY A 389 -3.12 15.96 37.97
N ASP A 390 -2.89 14.73 37.50
CA ASP A 390 -3.49 14.33 36.23
C ASP A 390 -3.97 12.89 36.28
N GLN A 391 -5.13 12.67 35.67
CA GLN A 391 -5.95 11.48 35.83
C GLN A 391 -5.32 10.28 35.10
N ARG A 392 -5.35 9.15 35.81
CA ARG A 392 -4.86 7.83 35.40
C ARG A 392 -5.40 7.41 34.03
N ARG A 393 -4.52 7.31 33.04
CA ARG A 393 -4.68 6.36 31.92
C ARG A 393 -3.89 5.08 32.25
N PRO A 394 -4.50 3.88 32.21
CA PRO A 394 -3.76 2.64 32.35
C PRO A 394 -2.90 2.40 31.12
N GLY A 395 -1.58 2.32 31.30
CA GLY A 395 -0.63 1.92 30.26
C GLY A 395 -0.69 0.40 30.01
N PRO A 396 -0.36 -0.06 28.79
CA PRO A 396 -0.34 -1.47 28.45
C PRO A 396 0.84 -2.18 29.11
N ILE A 397 0.54 -3.26 29.82
CA ILE A 397 1.52 -4.22 30.34
C ILE A 397 2.00 -5.06 29.16
N ASN A 398 3.18 -4.76 28.62
CA ASN A 398 3.91 -5.65 27.73
C ASN A 398 5.32 -5.86 28.28
N GLY A 399 5.45 -6.84 29.17
CA GLY A 399 6.74 -7.43 29.48
C GLY A 399 7.10 -8.47 28.40
N PRO A 400 8.34 -8.53 27.91
CA PRO A 400 8.76 -9.58 26.99
C PRO A 400 8.76 -10.93 27.74
N LEU A 401 7.96 -11.87 27.24
CA LEU A 401 8.11 -13.28 27.59
C LEU A 401 9.47 -13.75 27.05
N ASN A 402 10.37 -14.10 27.97
CA ASN A 402 11.55 -14.91 27.66
C ASN A 402 11.08 -16.26 27.10
N VAL A 403 11.20 -16.43 25.79
CA VAL A 403 11.12 -17.74 25.14
C VAL A 403 12.50 -18.39 25.32
N PRO A 404 12.61 -19.56 25.96
CA PRO A 404 13.88 -20.27 26.06
C PRO A 404 14.35 -20.73 24.67
N ASP A 405 15.66 -20.68 24.45
CA ASP A 405 16.32 -21.09 23.21
C ASP A 405 15.93 -22.52 22.80
N GLU A 406 15.56 -22.69 21.52
CA GLU A 406 15.05 -23.94 20.91
C GLU A 406 16.09 -25.07 20.75
N GLU A 407 17.30 -24.94 21.32
CA GLU A 407 18.40 -25.89 21.08
C GLU A 407 18.33 -27.21 21.88
N ASP A 408 17.36 -27.38 22.80
CA ASP A 408 17.25 -28.55 23.68
C ASP A 408 16.00 -29.44 23.49
N MET A 409 15.25 -29.29 22.39
CA MET A 409 14.12 -30.20 22.11
C MET A 409 14.60 -31.55 21.53
N PRO A 410 14.25 -32.70 22.16
CA PRO A 410 14.55 -34.01 21.62
C PRO A 410 13.78 -34.24 20.30
N PRO A 411 14.36 -35.00 19.34
CA PRO A 411 13.73 -35.26 18.04
C PRO A 411 12.49 -36.15 18.25
N GLY A 412 11.33 -35.52 18.34
CA GLY A 412 10.03 -36.18 18.43
C GLY A 412 9.35 -36.20 17.07
N ASP A 413 9.07 -37.42 16.60
CA ASP A 413 8.35 -37.81 15.39
C ASP A 413 7.27 -36.82 14.92
N ARG A 414 7.58 -36.07 13.85
CA ARG A 414 6.56 -35.35 13.06
C ARG A 414 6.14 -36.26 11.92
N ASP A 415 4.96 -36.88 12.06
CA ASP A 415 4.30 -37.66 11.02
C ASP A 415 3.86 -36.74 9.85
N PRO A 416 4.42 -36.86 8.64
CA PRO A 416 4.18 -35.90 7.56
C PRO A 416 2.93 -36.20 6.71
N ARG A 417 1.91 -36.88 7.26
CA ARG A 417 0.83 -37.49 6.44
C ARG A 417 -0.57 -36.89 6.52
N LEU A 418 -0.74 -35.70 7.09
CA LEU A 418 -2.03 -35.03 7.06
C LEU A 418 -1.86 -33.65 6.44
N TYR A 419 -2.48 -33.46 5.27
CA TYR A 419 -2.71 -32.24 4.47
C TYR A 419 -2.24 -32.37 3.02
N THR A 420 -2.98 -33.16 2.25
CA THR A 420 -3.13 -32.97 0.80
C THR A 420 -4.61 -33.09 0.47
N ASP A 421 -5.40 -32.09 0.89
CA ASP A 421 -6.70 -31.85 0.25
C ASP A 421 -6.39 -31.06 -1.02
N ASP A 422 -6.21 -31.83 -2.09
CA ASP A 422 -5.95 -31.38 -3.45
C ASP A 422 -7.25 -30.78 -4.02
N VAL A 423 -7.51 -29.51 -3.67
CA VAL A 423 -8.56 -28.69 -4.31
C VAL A 423 -8.06 -28.32 -5.70
N THR A 424 -8.33 -29.20 -6.66
CA THR A 424 -8.17 -28.91 -8.08
C THR A 424 -9.17 -27.81 -8.47
N ILE A 425 -8.71 -26.56 -8.43
CA ILE A 425 -9.40 -25.43 -9.06
C ILE A 425 -9.42 -25.74 -10.55
N ARG A 426 -10.60 -26.09 -11.07
CA ARG A 426 -10.82 -26.18 -12.51
C ARG A 426 -10.60 -24.79 -13.11
N ASP A 427 -9.50 -24.62 -13.82
CA ASP A 427 -9.30 -23.51 -14.75
C ASP A 427 -10.38 -23.61 -15.85
N GLU A 428 -11.53 -22.96 -15.64
CA GLU A 428 -12.43 -22.69 -16.74
C GLU A 428 -11.73 -21.70 -17.68
N PRO A 429 -11.57 -22.04 -18.98
CA PRO A 429 -10.97 -21.13 -19.93
C PRO A 429 -11.83 -19.87 -20.03
N PHE A 430 -11.17 -18.71 -19.93
CA PHE A 430 -11.81 -17.42 -20.12
C PHE A 430 -12.58 -17.40 -21.45
N PRO A 431 -13.80 -16.82 -21.49
CA PRO A 431 -14.45 -16.56 -22.77
C PRO A 431 -13.51 -15.69 -23.62
N PRO A 432 -13.35 -15.98 -24.92
CA PRO A 432 -12.49 -15.21 -25.79
C PRO A 432 -12.92 -13.74 -25.80
N ASP A 433 -11.94 -12.84 -25.83
CA ASP A 433 -12.17 -11.39 -25.91
C ASP A 433 -13.10 -11.09 -27.10
N GLU A 434 -14.15 -10.31 -26.85
CA GLU A 434 -15.23 -10.05 -27.80
C GLU A 434 -14.77 -9.27 -29.06
N GLN A 435 -13.51 -8.86 -29.10
CA GLN A 435 -12.88 -8.15 -30.22
C GLN A 435 -12.44 -9.05 -31.38
N ASP A 436 -12.39 -10.38 -31.19
CA ASP A 436 -12.03 -11.34 -32.25
C ASP A 436 -13.24 -12.00 -32.93
N ARG A 437 -14.47 -11.52 -32.67
CA ARG A 437 -15.62 -11.98 -33.47
C ARG A 437 -15.48 -11.40 -34.88
N PRO A 438 -15.44 -12.23 -35.94
CA PRO A 438 -15.54 -11.72 -37.29
C PRO A 438 -16.83 -10.88 -37.40
N PRO A 439 -16.81 -9.77 -38.16
CA PRO A 439 -18.00 -8.97 -38.38
C PRO A 439 -19.11 -9.91 -38.85
N VAL A 440 -20.25 -9.84 -38.17
CA VAL A 440 -21.43 -10.60 -38.57
C VAL A 440 -21.84 -10.04 -39.92
N ASP A 441 -21.47 -10.75 -40.99
CA ASP A 441 -21.95 -10.43 -42.33
C ASP A 441 -23.48 -10.39 -42.26
N GLU A 442 -24.03 -9.21 -42.57
CA GLU A 442 -25.46 -8.98 -42.71
C GLU A 442 -25.99 -9.98 -43.74
N LEU A 443 -26.61 -11.04 -43.25
CA LEU A 443 -27.41 -11.92 -44.09
C LEU A 443 -28.55 -11.07 -44.67
N GLY A 444 -28.38 -10.71 -45.93
CA GLY A 444 -29.38 -10.03 -46.74
C GLY A 444 -30.69 -10.80 -46.68
N TYR A 445 -31.70 -10.14 -46.11
CA TYR A 445 -33.09 -10.44 -46.41
C TYR A 445 -33.39 -9.76 -47.75
N GLU A 446 -33.42 -10.57 -48.82
CA GLU A 446 -34.14 -10.20 -50.04
C GLU A 446 -35.60 -10.65 -49.91
N ASP A 447 -36.51 -9.74 -50.25
CA ASP A 447 -37.97 -9.88 -50.29
C ASP A 447 -38.49 -10.92 -51.31
#